data_AF-A0A6I5CGY4-F1
#
_entry.id   AF-A0A6I5CGY4-F1
#
_cell.length_a   1.000
_cell.length_b   1.000
_cell.length_c   1.000
_cell.angle_alpha   90.00
_cell.angle_beta   90.00
_cell.angle_gamma   90.00
#
_symmetry.space_group_name_H-M   'P 1'
#
loop_
_entity.id
_entity.type
_entity.pdbx_description
1 polymer ?
#
loop_
_entity_poly.entity_id
_entity_poly.type
_entity_poly.pdbx_seq_one_letter_code
_entity_poly.pdbx_strand_id
1 'polypeptide(L)'
;LNADLPALRPAELARVLSAAARFPRAFLADAAGIGTTLLAVGADRELRPAFGTGSRLRHRESGAVELGPDAVDSVRQDVDTGDDLRAALALGVGPRTAR
;
A
#
# COMPACT_ATOMS: atom_id res chain seq x y z
N LEU A 1 5.77 1.33 4.36
CA LEU A 1 5.09 2.05 3.26
C LEU A 1 6.09 2.15 2.12
N ASN A 2 5.67 1.84 0.90
CA ASN A 2 6.50 2.05 -0.29
C ASN A 2 6.74 3.55 -0.55
N ALA A 3 7.84 3.88 -1.21
CA ALA A 3 8.32 5.26 -1.36
C ALA A 3 7.79 5.97 -2.62
N ASP A 4 7.14 5.23 -3.51
CA ASP A 4 6.76 5.60 -4.87
C ASP A 4 5.23 5.73 -5.01
N LEU A 5 4.58 6.32 -4.01
CA LEU A 5 3.15 6.63 -4.00
C LEU A 5 2.91 8.13 -4.25
N PRO A 6 3.11 8.64 -5.48
CA PRO A 6 3.08 10.09 -5.73
C PRO A 6 1.69 10.73 -5.59
N ALA A 7 0.63 9.91 -5.60
CA ALA A 7 -0.74 10.35 -5.37
C ALA A 7 -1.19 10.25 -3.91
N LEU A 8 -0.34 9.75 -2.99
CA LEU A 8 -0.70 9.41 -1.61
C LEU A 8 -1.42 10.54 -0.87
N ARG A 9 -2.60 10.23 -0.31
CA ARG A 9 -3.38 11.18 0.50
C ARG A 9 -3.37 10.80 1.97
N PRO A 10 -3.12 11.77 2.89
CA PRO A 10 -3.13 11.52 4.33
C PRO A 10 -4.43 10.88 4.85
N ALA A 11 -5.58 11.32 4.36
CA ALA A 11 -6.88 10.79 4.78
C ALA A 11 -7.09 9.32 4.39
N GLU A 12 -6.59 8.91 3.23
CA GLU A 12 -6.68 7.52 2.78
C GLU A 12 -5.71 6.64 3.57
N LEU A 13 -4.47 7.11 3.81
CA LEU A 13 -3.51 6.43 4.67
C LEU A 13 -4.07 6.22 6.09
N ALA A 14 -4.72 7.24 6.67
CA ALA A 14 -5.35 7.14 7.98
C ALA A 14 -6.43 6.04 8.04
N ARG A 15 -7.23 5.88 6.97
CA ARG A 15 -8.22 4.79 6.88
C ARG A 15 -7.55 3.42 6.84
N VAL A 16 -6.49 3.27 6.04
CA VAL A 16 -5.73 2.01 5.96
C VAL A 16 -5.12 1.66 7.32
N LEU A 17 -4.50 2.62 8.00
CA LEU A 17 -3.91 2.41 9.33
C LEU A 17 -4.98 2.08 10.38
N SER A 18 -6.14 2.73 10.34
CA SER A 18 -7.26 2.43 11.23
C SER A 18 -7.80 1.01 11.01
N ALA A 19 -7.88 0.55 9.75
CA ALA A 19 -8.24 -0.82 9.42
C ALA A 19 -7.16 -1.83 9.88
N ALA A 20 -5.89 -1.49 9.69
CA ALA A 20 -4.74 -2.31 10.08
C ALA A 20 -4.69 -2.56 11.60
N ALA A 21 -5.06 -1.56 12.40
CA ALA A 21 -5.03 -1.64 13.86
C ALA A 21 -5.90 -2.76 14.46
N ARG A 22 -6.84 -3.33 13.68
CA ARG A 22 -7.69 -4.46 14.09
C ARG A 22 -6.97 -5.80 14.07
N PHE A 23 -5.75 -5.86 13.52
CA PHE A 23 -5.02 -7.10 13.31
C PHE A 23 -3.60 -6.99 13.87
N PRO A 24 -3.03 -8.09 14.39
CA PRO A 24 -1.64 -8.09 14.86
C PRO A 24 -0.63 -7.74 13.76
N ARG A 25 -0.92 -8.15 12.52
CA ARG A 25 -0.14 -7.84 11.33
C ARG A 25 -1.05 -7.82 10.11
N ALA A 26 -0.97 -6.76 9.32
CA ALA A 26 -1.83 -6.55 8.17
C ALA A 26 -1.09 -5.83 7.04
N PHE A 27 -1.57 -6.00 5.81
CA PHE A 27 -0.97 -5.36 4.65
C PHE A 27 -2.03 -4.91 3.64
N LEU A 28 -1.67 -3.95 2.79
CA LEU A 28 -2.48 -3.48 1.67
C LEU A 28 -1.77 -3.87 0.36
N ALA A 29 -2.47 -4.60 -0.51
CA ALA A 29 -1.99 -4.90 -1.85
C ALA A 29 -1.93 -3.63 -2.71
N ASP A 30 -0.99 -3.61 -3.67
CA ASP A 30 -0.91 -2.60 -4.72
C ASP A 30 -2.12 -2.63 -5.67
N ALA A 31 -2.18 -1.68 -6.59
CA ALA A 31 -3.24 -1.57 -7.59
C ALA A 31 -3.22 -2.73 -8.60
N ALA A 32 -2.04 -3.26 -8.92
CA ALA A 32 -1.87 -4.42 -9.80
C ALA A 32 -2.33 -5.74 -9.14
N GLY A 33 -2.48 -5.76 -7.82
CA GLY A 33 -2.86 -6.95 -7.05
C GLY A 33 -1.76 -7.99 -6.93
N ILE A 34 -0.49 -7.61 -7.10
CA ILE A 34 0.68 -8.52 -7.10
C ILE A 34 1.60 -8.22 -5.91
N GLY A 35 1.84 -6.94 -5.66
CA GLY A 35 2.74 -6.41 -4.65
C GLY A 35 2.05 -5.96 -3.37
N THR A 36 2.76 -5.16 -2.58
CA THR A 36 2.30 -4.64 -1.29
C THR A 36 2.82 -3.23 -1.12
N THR A 37 1.93 -2.25 -0.99
CA THR A 37 2.31 -0.85 -0.77
C THR A 37 2.46 -0.51 0.71
N LEU A 38 1.73 -1.20 1.58
CA LEU A 38 1.77 -1.00 3.04
C LEU A 38 1.77 -2.34 3.77
N LEU A 39 2.71 -2.49 4.70
CA LEU A 39 2.73 -3.55 5.71
C LEU A 39 2.77 -2.87 7.08
N ALA A 40 1.87 -3.28 7.97
CA ALA A 40 1.69 -2.71 9.31
C ALA A 40 1.65 -3.82 10.37
N VAL A 41 2.12 -3.48 11.56
CA VAL A 41 2.29 -4.40 12.67
C VAL A 41 2.03 -3.67 13.99
N GLY A 42 1.44 -4.35 14.98
CA GLY A 42 1.30 -3.81 16.33
C GLY A 42 2.66 -3.64 17.03
N ALA A 43 2.71 -2.81 18.07
CA ALA A 43 3.95 -2.40 18.74
C ALA A 43 4.83 -3.58 19.23
N ASP A 44 4.22 -4.69 19.67
CA ASP A 44 4.92 -5.84 20.24
C ASP A 44 5.09 -7.01 19.26
N ARG A 45 5.19 -6.71 17.96
CA ARG A 45 5.28 -7.73 16.90
C ARG A 45 6.34 -7.34 15.87
N GLU A 46 7.05 -8.35 15.40
CA GLU A 46 8.04 -8.17 14.34
C GLU A 46 7.35 -7.93 12.99
N LEU A 47 7.88 -6.98 12.21
CA LEU A 47 7.34 -6.61 10.91
C LEU A 47 7.40 -7.77 9.88
N ARG A 48 8.46 -8.59 9.93
CA ARG A 48 8.71 -9.73 8.99
C ARG A 48 8.46 -9.36 7.51
N PRO A 49 9.14 -8.33 6.96
CA PRO A 49 8.88 -7.86 5.61
C PRO A 49 9.33 -8.86 4.54
N ALA A 50 8.51 -9.03 3.50
CA ALA A 50 8.79 -9.89 2.34
C ALA A 50 8.45 -9.19 1.01
N PHE A 51 8.87 -7.92 0.87
CA PHE A 51 8.64 -7.06 -0.30
C PHE A 51 9.26 -7.58 -1.61
N GLY A 52 8.94 -6.94 -2.73
CA GLY A 52 9.32 -7.32 -4.10
C GLY A 52 8.18 -8.01 -4.86
N THR A 53 8.46 -8.49 -6.08
CA THR A 53 7.49 -9.18 -6.96
C THR A 53 6.81 -10.34 -6.23
N GLY A 54 5.47 -10.41 -6.26
CA GLY A 54 4.69 -11.46 -5.58
C GLY A 54 4.61 -11.30 -4.06
N SER A 55 4.95 -10.13 -3.52
CA SER A 55 4.91 -9.86 -2.07
C SER A 55 3.51 -9.97 -1.47
N ARG A 56 2.43 -9.74 -2.23
CA ARG A 56 1.06 -9.98 -1.76
C ARG A 56 0.88 -11.40 -1.24
N LEU A 57 1.30 -12.39 -2.03
CA LEU A 57 1.19 -13.80 -1.66
C LEU A 57 2.08 -14.12 -0.46
N ARG A 58 3.35 -13.68 -0.48
CA ARG A 58 4.28 -13.92 0.63
C ARG A 58 3.80 -13.32 1.94
N HIS A 59 3.22 -12.12 1.93
CA HIS A 59 2.67 -11.51 3.13
C HIS A 59 1.46 -12.29 3.65
N ARG A 60 0.55 -12.74 2.78
CA ARG A 60 -0.55 -13.65 3.17
C ARG A 60 -0.04 -14.94 3.79
N GLU A 61 0.89 -15.61 3.13
CA GLU A 61 1.48 -16.88 3.59
C GLU A 61 2.26 -16.72 4.90
N SER A 62 2.88 -15.54 5.13
CA SER A 62 3.51 -15.23 6.41
C SER A 62 2.52 -15.16 7.58
N GLY A 63 1.23 -15.01 7.30
CA GLY A 63 0.14 -14.81 8.25
C GLY A 63 -0.29 -13.35 8.45
N ALA A 64 0.07 -12.43 7.54
CA ALA A 64 -0.45 -11.06 7.57
C ALA A 64 -1.84 -11.01 6.91
N VAL A 65 -2.76 -10.25 7.52
CA VAL A 65 -4.12 -10.09 6.99
C VAL A 65 -4.14 -9.09 5.84
N GLU A 66 -4.71 -9.47 4.70
CA GLU A 66 -4.92 -8.55 3.58
C GLU A 66 -6.09 -7.60 3.88
N LEU A 67 -5.82 -6.30 3.79
CA LEU A 67 -6.79 -5.24 4.04
C LEU A 67 -7.63 -4.94 2.78
N GLY A 68 -8.95 -4.87 2.96
CA GLY A 68 -9.90 -4.45 1.94
C GLY A 68 -10.70 -3.18 2.27
N PRO A 69 -10.09 -2.07 2.76
CA PRO A 69 -10.82 -0.81 2.90
C PRO A 69 -11.11 -0.22 1.51
N ASP A 70 -12.28 0.41 1.38
CA ASP A 70 -12.69 1.15 0.20
C ASP A 70 -12.09 2.56 0.19
N ALA A 71 -12.09 3.20 -1.00
CA ALA A 71 -11.66 4.58 -1.21
C ALA A 71 -10.24 4.87 -0.68
N VAL A 72 -9.27 4.02 -1.03
CA VAL A 72 -7.86 4.15 -0.66
C VAL A 72 -6.91 4.02 -1.87
N ASP A 73 -7.40 4.34 -3.06
CA ASP A 73 -6.68 4.11 -4.32
C ASP A 73 -5.32 4.82 -4.34
N SER A 74 -5.19 5.98 -3.69
CA SER A 74 -3.90 6.68 -3.58
C SER A 74 -2.84 5.93 -2.77
N VAL A 75 -3.26 5.00 -1.91
CA VAL A 75 -2.37 4.14 -1.12
C VAL A 75 -2.04 2.86 -1.87
N ARG A 76 -2.88 2.45 -2.84
CA ARG A 76 -2.66 1.26 -3.67
C ARG A 76 -1.80 1.54 -4.90
N GLN A 77 -1.84 2.75 -5.44
CA GLN A 77 -1.16 3.09 -6.68
C GLN A 77 0.30 3.50 -6.45
N ASP A 78 1.19 2.50 -6.41
CA ASP A 78 2.62 2.68 -6.64
C ASP A 78 2.93 2.93 -8.12
N VAL A 79 4.18 3.29 -8.43
CA VAL A 79 4.58 3.70 -9.79
C VAL A 79 5.90 3.04 -10.16
N ASP A 80 5.79 1.87 -10.79
CA ASP A 80 6.91 1.14 -11.40
C ASP A 80 6.99 1.34 -12.92
N THR A 81 5.84 1.59 -13.57
CA THR A 81 5.71 1.67 -15.03
C THR A 81 5.06 2.97 -15.51
N GLY A 82 5.10 3.20 -16.82
CA GLY A 82 4.41 4.35 -17.43
C GLY A 82 2.88 4.28 -17.30
N ASP A 83 2.31 3.08 -17.22
CA ASP A 83 0.86 2.90 -17.03
C ASP A 83 0.45 3.28 -15.60
N ASP A 84 1.28 2.89 -14.64
CA ASP A 84 1.09 3.25 -13.23
C ASP A 84 1.18 4.76 -13.02
N LEU A 85 2.15 5.42 -13.69
CA LEU A 85 2.26 6.87 -13.63
C LEU A 85 1.01 7.55 -14.21
N ARG A 86 0.45 7.04 -15.32
CA ARG A 86 -0.81 7.57 -15.88
C ARG A 86 -1.97 7.41 -14.91
N ALA A 87 -2.08 6.26 -14.25
CA ALA A 87 -3.09 6.03 -13.22
C ALA A 87 -2.91 6.98 -12.03
N ALA A 88 -1.68 7.15 -11.54
CA ALA A 88 -1.37 8.08 -10.45
C ALA A 88 -1.68 9.54 -10.82
N LEU A 89 -1.39 9.95 -12.06
CA LEU A 89 -1.75 11.28 -12.58
C LEU A 89 -3.26 11.51 -12.59
N ALA A 90 -4.05 10.50 -12.97
CA ALA A 90 -5.51 10.57 -12.92
C ALA A 90 -6.06 10.66 -11.49
N LEU A 91 -5.38 10.02 -10.52
CA LEU A 91 -5.69 10.17 -9.09
C LEU A 91 -5.27 11.54 -8.53
N GLY A 92 -4.37 12.26 -9.19
CA GLY A 92 -3.82 13.54 -8.74
C GLY A 92 -2.57 13.35 -7.88
N VAL A 93 -1.41 13.60 -8.50
CA VAL A 93 -0.10 13.52 -7.86
C VAL A 93 0.30 14.82 -7.16
N GLY A 94 1.27 14.72 -6.25
CA GLY A 94 1.88 15.87 -5.60
C GLY A 94 2.70 16.77 -6.55
N PRO A 95 2.98 18.03 -6.14
CA PRO A 95 3.59 19.06 -6.99
C PRO A 95 5.06 18.80 -7.36
N ARG A 96 5.69 17.75 -6.82
CA ARG A 96 7.06 17.35 -7.20
C ARG A 96 7.07 16.31 -8.33
N THR A 97 5.98 15.61 -8.53
CA THR A 97 5.79 14.64 -9.62
C THR A 97 5.11 15.28 -10.83
N ALA A 98 4.26 16.29 -10.61
CA ALA A 98 3.53 16.98 -11.68
C ALA A 98 4.37 17.99 -12.51
N ARG A 99 5.69 18.03 -12.34
CA ARG A 99 6.57 19.04 -12.96
C ARG A 99 7.18 18.56 -14.26
#